data_AF-A0A2E6GYA8-F1
#
_entry.id   AF-A0A2E6GYA8-F1
#
_cell.length_a   1.000
_cell.length_b   1.000
_cell.length_c   1.000
_cell.angle_alpha   90.00
_cell.angle_beta   90.00
_cell.angle_gamma   90.00
#
_symmetry.space_group_name_H-M   'P 1'
#
loop_
_entity.id
_entity.type
_entity.pdbx_description
1 polymer ?
#
loop_
_entity_poly.entity_id
_entity_poly.type
_entity_poly.pdbx_seq_one_letter_code
_entity_poly.pdbx_strand_id
1 'polypeptide(L)'
;MQFGQDREESRMKNTRLLKGFVILATAFCLSLSANAAGGKLIEMLVNDTGVLELLGKRGIKGAPAKKVSEYVSQSILSISYSNKKPAASELRKIITSIVGSDVDNVYKKQLMELLDTPAEKVTKDDLVTAVNNLIYLSNRFGKRGSTVLACAECVSEALSKHGFKFTLEVLNDKSSKRVLTQVLPREPRQLTTFISKEMSKGGLGDYSRTAARTNLVSPEEERALGLFLGLRKYGSKKQKELADAIVKVSKDSSGDTTLLSRENPHKLWKLFSEDMSDEVMDSWTKMLKEVGEKSDGSDGSAKKAFYEYLERVAGDDPVLREQLSALKRKNCFFK
;
A
#
# COMPACT_ATOMS: atom_id res chain seq x y z
N MET A 1 -57.50 48.28 -48.20
CA MET A 1 -57.21 47.73 -46.86
C MET A 1 -56.79 46.28 -47.05
N GLN A 2 -55.48 46.04 -46.92
CA GLN A 2 -54.82 44.74 -47.02
C GLN A 2 -55.01 43.93 -45.74
N PHE A 3 -55.38 42.66 -45.84
CA PHE A 3 -55.00 41.62 -44.87
C PHE A 3 -55.09 40.26 -45.56
N GLY A 4 -54.00 39.50 -45.55
CA GLY A 4 -54.02 38.11 -46.02
C GLY A 4 -52.73 37.55 -46.65
N GLN A 5 -51.58 38.22 -46.54
CA GLN A 5 -50.26 37.68 -46.90
C GLN A 5 -49.47 37.33 -45.63
N ASP A 6 -49.94 36.39 -44.81
CA ASP A 6 -49.22 35.99 -43.57
C ASP A 6 -49.45 34.51 -43.21
N ARG A 7 -49.39 33.60 -44.21
CA ARG A 7 -49.44 32.15 -43.94
C ARG A 7 -48.36 31.31 -44.61
N GLU A 8 -47.40 31.91 -45.31
CA GLU A 8 -46.29 31.15 -45.93
C GLU A 8 -44.93 31.33 -45.23
N GLU A 9 -44.74 32.34 -44.38
CA GLU A 9 -43.43 32.59 -43.76
C GLU A 9 -43.08 31.64 -42.59
N SER A 10 -44.07 30.98 -41.99
CA SER A 10 -43.85 30.11 -40.83
C SER A 10 -43.38 28.69 -41.20
N ARG A 11 -43.56 28.25 -42.46
CA ARG A 11 -43.15 26.90 -42.91
C ARG A 11 -41.70 26.82 -43.39
N MET A 12 -41.04 27.94 -43.71
CA MET A 12 -39.66 27.95 -44.20
C MET A 12 -38.57 28.08 -43.12
N LYS A 13 -38.92 28.45 -41.88
CA LYS A 13 -37.94 28.56 -40.77
C LYS A 13 -37.64 27.21 -40.09
N ASN A 14 -38.55 26.25 -40.12
CA ASN A 14 -38.36 24.94 -39.45
C ASN A 14 -37.53 23.92 -40.24
N THR A 15 -37.37 24.08 -41.56
CA THR A 15 -36.58 23.16 -42.40
C THR A 15 -35.10 23.53 -42.49
N ARG A 16 -34.71 24.76 -42.12
CA ARG A 16 -33.30 25.18 -42.05
C ARG A 16 -32.66 24.83 -40.70
N LEU A 17 -33.43 24.83 -39.61
CA LEU A 17 -32.98 24.43 -38.27
C LEU A 17 -32.70 22.92 -38.15
N LEU A 18 -33.51 22.07 -38.82
CA LEU A 18 -33.28 20.62 -38.82
C LEU A 18 -32.04 20.18 -39.62
N LYS A 19 -31.73 20.88 -40.73
CA LYS A 19 -30.55 20.55 -41.57
C LYS A 19 -29.23 20.98 -40.92
N GLY A 20 -29.24 22.03 -40.10
CA GLY A 20 -28.08 22.43 -39.30
C GLY A 20 -27.75 21.45 -38.17
N PHE A 21 -28.77 20.82 -37.56
CA PHE A 21 -28.57 19.84 -36.49
C PHE A 21 -28.05 18.49 -36.98
N VAL A 22 -28.44 18.04 -38.18
CA VAL A 22 -27.99 16.74 -38.73
C VAL A 22 -26.54 16.79 -39.22
N ILE A 23 -26.06 17.95 -39.69
CA ILE A 23 -24.66 18.13 -40.13
C ILE A 23 -23.72 18.35 -38.93
N LEU A 24 -24.19 18.98 -37.83
CA LEU A 24 -23.40 19.12 -36.61
C LEU A 24 -23.33 17.82 -35.79
N ALA A 25 -24.32 16.94 -35.90
CA ALA A 25 -24.34 15.64 -35.21
C ALA A 25 -23.50 14.55 -35.93
N THR A 26 -23.33 14.62 -37.25
CA THR A 26 -22.43 13.70 -37.99
C THR A 26 -20.97 14.15 -37.97
N ALA A 27 -20.67 15.44 -37.73
CA ALA A 27 -19.30 15.93 -37.55
C ALA A 27 -18.72 15.65 -36.14
N PHE A 28 -19.55 15.36 -35.14
CA PHE A 28 -19.10 15.04 -33.77
C PHE A 28 -18.84 13.55 -33.52
N CYS A 29 -19.09 12.68 -34.51
CA CYS A 29 -18.85 11.23 -34.42
C CYS A 29 -17.60 10.75 -35.17
N LEU A 30 -16.78 11.66 -35.73
CA LEU A 30 -15.60 11.30 -36.54
C LEU A 30 -14.26 11.81 -35.96
N SER A 31 -14.24 12.27 -34.71
CA SER A 31 -13.02 12.57 -33.95
C SER A 31 -12.75 11.63 -32.78
N LEU A 32 -13.37 10.44 -32.79
CA LEU A 32 -12.74 9.27 -32.15
C LEU A 32 -11.69 8.75 -33.12
N SER A 33 -10.62 9.52 -33.24
CA SER A 33 -9.35 9.05 -33.78
C SER A 33 -9.06 7.71 -33.14
N ALA A 34 -8.84 6.73 -34.00
CA ALA A 34 -8.23 5.46 -33.66
C ALA A 34 -6.94 5.70 -32.84
N ASN A 35 -7.05 5.68 -31.52
CA ASN A 35 -5.97 5.28 -30.61
C ASN A 35 -6.21 3.82 -30.20
N ALA A 36 -6.48 2.96 -31.20
CA ALA A 36 -6.26 1.53 -31.09
C ALA A 36 -4.82 1.22 -31.55
N ALA A 37 -3.86 1.93 -30.97
CA ALA A 37 -2.48 1.49 -30.93
C ALA A 37 -2.27 1.05 -29.48
N GLY A 38 -2.39 -0.26 -29.25
CA GLY A 38 -2.16 -0.88 -27.94
C GLY A 38 -0.77 -0.53 -27.44
N GLY A 39 -0.69 0.55 -26.65
CA GLY A 39 0.54 1.05 -26.08
C GLY A 39 1.23 0.00 -25.21
N LYS A 40 2.47 0.26 -24.83
CA LYS A 40 3.18 -0.61 -23.89
C LYS A 40 2.57 -0.50 -22.49
N LEU A 41 2.75 -1.52 -21.65
CA LEU A 41 2.28 -1.50 -20.27
C LEU A 41 2.71 -0.22 -19.53
N ILE A 42 3.95 0.24 -19.74
CA ILE A 42 4.46 1.46 -19.11
C ILE A 42 3.65 2.71 -19.44
N GLU A 43 3.13 2.83 -20.66
CA GLU A 43 2.31 3.97 -21.09
C GLU A 43 0.94 3.96 -20.42
N MET A 44 0.40 2.76 -20.20
CA MET A 44 -0.84 2.59 -19.46
C MET A 44 -0.67 2.87 -17.97
N LEU A 45 0.46 2.45 -17.35
CA LEU A 45 0.68 2.62 -15.92
C LEU A 45 0.91 4.08 -15.49
N VAL A 46 1.50 4.92 -16.36
CA VAL A 46 1.69 6.35 -16.04
C VAL A 46 0.39 7.16 -16.11
N ASN A 47 -0.70 6.59 -16.60
CA ASN A 47 -2.02 7.23 -16.71
C ASN A 47 -3.07 6.49 -15.87
N ASP A 48 -3.75 7.19 -14.97
CA ASP A 48 -4.76 6.57 -14.09
C ASP A 48 -5.93 5.94 -14.87
N THR A 49 -6.36 6.55 -15.97
CA THR A 49 -7.42 5.96 -16.81
C THR A 49 -6.93 4.68 -17.50
N GLY A 50 -5.67 4.65 -17.93
CA GLY A 50 -5.03 3.47 -18.53
C GLY A 50 -4.91 2.31 -17.53
N VAL A 51 -4.56 2.59 -16.28
CA VAL A 51 -4.52 1.57 -15.21
C VAL A 51 -5.91 0.98 -14.97
N LEU A 52 -6.94 1.83 -14.83
CA LEU A 52 -8.31 1.37 -14.60
C LEU A 52 -8.85 0.53 -15.77
N GLU A 53 -8.54 0.92 -17.02
CA GLU A 53 -8.92 0.16 -18.20
C GLU A 53 -8.26 -1.23 -18.21
N LEU A 54 -6.95 -1.30 -17.94
CA LEU A 54 -6.20 -2.55 -17.85
C LEU A 54 -6.76 -3.49 -16.78
N LEU A 55 -7.00 -2.97 -15.58
CA LEU A 55 -7.58 -3.73 -14.47
C LEU A 55 -8.97 -4.25 -14.83
N GLY A 56 -9.82 -3.39 -15.41
CA GLY A 56 -11.17 -3.73 -15.82
C GLY A 56 -11.23 -4.85 -16.87
N LYS A 57 -10.36 -4.80 -17.90
CA LYS A 57 -10.21 -5.84 -18.91
C LYS A 57 -9.75 -7.18 -18.33
N ARG A 58 -9.12 -7.18 -17.14
CA ARG A 58 -8.57 -8.36 -16.45
C ARG A 58 -9.42 -8.80 -15.25
N GLY A 59 -10.65 -8.29 -15.17
CA GLY A 59 -11.64 -8.71 -14.17
C GLY A 59 -11.45 -8.09 -12.79
N ILE A 60 -10.57 -7.09 -12.63
CA ILE A 60 -10.42 -6.33 -11.39
C ILE A 60 -11.24 -5.05 -11.56
N LYS A 61 -12.37 -4.95 -10.87
CA LYS A 61 -13.36 -3.86 -11.07
C LYS A 61 -13.76 -3.23 -9.74
N GLY A 62 -14.43 -2.07 -9.80
CA GLY A 62 -14.99 -1.41 -8.62
C GLY A 62 -13.93 -0.86 -7.66
N ALA A 63 -14.19 -0.96 -6.36
CA ALA A 63 -13.31 -0.43 -5.32
C ALA A 63 -11.88 -1.02 -5.34
N PRO A 64 -11.67 -2.33 -5.54
CA PRO A 64 -10.32 -2.89 -5.73
C PRO A 64 -9.53 -2.23 -6.86
N ALA A 65 -10.17 -2.00 -8.02
CA ALA A 65 -9.51 -1.37 -9.17
C ALA A 65 -9.08 0.07 -8.87
N LYS A 66 -9.94 0.85 -8.21
CA LYS A 66 -9.62 2.22 -7.77
C LYS A 66 -8.43 2.24 -6.83
N LYS A 67 -8.43 1.38 -5.80
CA LYS A 67 -7.30 1.26 -4.85
C LYS A 67 -5.99 0.90 -5.55
N VAL A 68 -6.01 -0.08 -6.46
CA VAL A 68 -4.79 -0.45 -7.20
C VAL A 68 -4.30 0.70 -8.08
N SER A 69 -5.20 1.43 -8.74
CA SER A 69 -4.84 2.62 -9.53
C SER A 69 -4.17 3.69 -8.66
N GLU A 70 -4.70 3.94 -7.46
CA GLU A 70 -4.09 4.84 -6.48
C GLU A 70 -2.70 4.35 -6.06
N TYR A 71 -2.53 3.05 -5.77
CA TYR A 71 -1.23 2.48 -5.41
C TYR A 71 -0.20 2.62 -6.52
N VAL A 72 -0.57 2.37 -7.78
CA VAL A 72 0.30 2.58 -8.94
C VAL A 72 0.70 4.04 -9.05
N SER A 73 -0.27 4.95 -8.96
CA SER A 73 -0.05 6.40 -9.02
C SER A 73 0.94 6.88 -7.94
N GLN A 74 0.72 6.47 -6.69
CA GLN A 74 1.58 6.82 -5.57
C GLN A 74 2.97 6.17 -5.66
N SER A 75 3.07 4.93 -6.14
CA SER A 75 4.35 4.25 -6.34
C SER A 75 5.21 4.97 -7.39
N ILE A 76 4.59 5.39 -8.49
CA ILE A 76 5.25 6.16 -9.56
C ILE A 76 5.73 7.52 -9.04
N LEU A 77 4.89 8.24 -8.29
CA LEU A 77 5.30 9.51 -7.66
C LEU A 77 6.41 9.33 -6.62
N SER A 78 6.35 8.23 -5.87
CA SER A 78 7.33 7.91 -4.83
C SER A 78 8.72 7.68 -5.42
N ILE A 79 8.78 6.91 -6.50
CA ILE A 79 10.04 6.51 -7.15
C ILE A 79 10.63 7.60 -8.06
N SER A 80 9.79 8.49 -8.63
CA SER A 80 10.22 9.49 -9.61
C SER A 80 10.94 10.71 -9.04
N TYR A 81 10.97 10.86 -7.71
CA TYR A 81 11.58 12.02 -7.05
C TYR A 81 10.95 13.37 -7.43
N SER A 82 9.79 13.39 -8.11
CA SER A 82 9.09 14.58 -8.59
C SER A 82 7.66 14.70 -8.02
N ASN A 83 7.14 15.95 -7.93
CA ASN A 83 5.73 16.21 -7.55
C ASN A 83 4.78 15.91 -8.72
N LYS A 84 5.33 15.53 -9.87
CA LYS A 84 4.61 15.23 -11.10
C LYS A 84 4.92 13.81 -11.51
N LYS A 85 3.94 13.15 -12.12
CA LYS A 85 4.16 11.84 -12.71
C LYS A 85 5.16 11.98 -13.86
N PRO A 86 6.22 11.14 -13.89
CA PRO A 86 7.18 11.13 -14.98
C PRO A 86 6.52 10.62 -16.26
N ALA A 87 7.09 10.98 -17.40
CA ALA A 87 6.76 10.31 -18.66
C ALA A 87 7.23 8.84 -18.63
N ALA A 88 6.69 7.99 -19.50
CA ALA A 88 7.07 6.57 -19.57
C ALA A 88 8.59 6.37 -19.77
N SER A 89 9.23 7.17 -20.64
CA SER A 89 10.67 7.10 -20.87
C SER A 89 11.51 7.49 -19.65
N GLU A 90 11.01 8.41 -18.84
CA GLU A 90 11.65 8.85 -17.60
C GLU A 90 11.49 7.80 -16.50
N LEU A 91 10.28 7.27 -16.31
CA LEU A 91 10.01 6.17 -15.37
C LEU A 91 10.93 4.97 -15.65
N ARG A 92 11.10 4.63 -16.92
CA ARG A 92 12.03 3.58 -17.36
C ARG A 92 13.47 3.84 -16.92
N LYS A 93 13.97 5.08 -17.12
CA LYS A 93 15.33 5.47 -16.70
C LYS A 93 15.50 5.40 -15.19
N ILE A 94 14.50 5.87 -14.44
CA ILE A 94 14.48 5.79 -12.97
C ILE A 94 14.57 4.35 -12.49
N ILE A 95 13.73 3.45 -13.02
CA ILE A 95 13.75 2.04 -12.60
C ILE A 95 15.08 1.38 -12.97
N THR A 96 15.61 1.67 -14.15
CA THR A 96 16.90 1.13 -14.62
C THR A 96 18.07 1.55 -13.72
N SER A 97 18.06 2.78 -13.19
CA SER A 97 19.13 3.30 -12.35
C SER A 97 19.11 2.78 -10.91
N ILE A 98 18.10 2.00 -10.52
CA ILE A 98 18.06 1.35 -9.21
C ILE A 98 19.21 0.35 -9.11
N VAL A 99 20.07 0.57 -8.13
CA VAL A 99 21.14 -0.34 -7.73
C VAL A 99 20.79 -0.85 -6.33
N GLY A 100 20.49 -2.14 -6.24
CA GLY A 100 20.05 -2.80 -5.01
C GLY A 100 20.70 -4.16 -4.80
N SER A 101 20.16 -4.91 -3.85
CA SER A 101 20.49 -6.32 -3.61
C SER A 101 20.08 -7.22 -4.78
N ASP A 102 20.46 -8.51 -4.74
CA ASP A 102 20.07 -9.47 -5.77
C ASP A 102 18.55 -9.60 -5.91
N VAL A 103 17.81 -9.59 -4.80
CA VAL A 103 16.34 -9.60 -4.78
C VAL A 103 15.77 -8.36 -5.47
N ASP A 104 16.35 -7.19 -5.19
CA ASP A 104 15.93 -5.93 -5.82
C ASP A 104 16.16 -5.96 -7.34
N ASN A 105 17.29 -6.54 -7.77
CA ASN A 105 17.63 -6.68 -9.19
C ASN A 105 16.71 -7.68 -9.91
N VAL A 106 16.26 -8.75 -9.24
CA VAL A 106 15.25 -9.67 -9.78
C VAL A 106 13.92 -8.94 -10.05
N TYR A 107 13.39 -8.22 -9.05
CA TYR A 107 12.14 -7.48 -9.22
C TYR A 107 12.26 -6.37 -10.27
N LYS A 108 13.40 -5.67 -10.30
CA LYS A 108 13.71 -4.66 -11.33
C LYS A 108 13.68 -5.27 -12.74
N LYS A 109 14.37 -6.40 -12.94
CA LYS A 109 14.44 -7.07 -14.25
C LYS A 109 13.05 -7.50 -14.72
N GLN A 110 12.31 -8.21 -13.86
CA GLN A 110 10.94 -8.66 -14.17
C GLN A 110 10.01 -7.48 -14.49
N LEU A 111 10.06 -6.42 -13.68
CA LEU A 111 9.26 -5.23 -13.95
C LEU A 111 9.60 -4.63 -15.31
N MET A 112 10.88 -4.46 -15.62
CA MET A 112 11.33 -3.86 -16.89
C MET A 112 10.89 -4.67 -18.12
N GLU A 113 10.95 -6.01 -18.05
CA GLU A 113 10.45 -6.90 -19.09
C GLU A 113 8.94 -6.72 -19.32
N LEU A 114 8.16 -6.68 -18.24
CA LEU A 114 6.71 -6.48 -18.30
C LEU A 114 6.34 -5.10 -18.82
N LEU A 115 7.06 -4.05 -18.41
CA LEU A 115 6.84 -2.67 -18.85
C LEU A 115 7.01 -2.48 -20.36
N ASP A 116 7.82 -3.31 -21.01
CA ASP A 116 8.00 -3.30 -22.47
C ASP A 116 6.96 -4.10 -23.25
N THR A 117 6.14 -4.89 -22.56
CA THR A 117 5.14 -5.75 -23.19
C THR A 117 3.97 -4.92 -23.70
N PRO A 118 3.46 -5.15 -24.93
CA PRO A 118 2.24 -4.51 -25.41
C PRO A 118 1.07 -4.78 -24.46
N ALA A 119 0.34 -3.73 -24.07
CA ALA A 119 -0.70 -3.80 -23.04
C ALA A 119 -1.77 -4.86 -23.31
N GLU A 120 -2.08 -5.13 -24.57
CA GLU A 120 -3.04 -6.15 -24.99
C GLU A 120 -2.57 -7.59 -24.71
N LYS A 121 -1.25 -7.80 -24.76
CA LYS A 121 -0.60 -9.10 -24.50
C LYS A 121 -0.33 -9.34 -23.02
N VAL A 122 -0.43 -8.31 -22.17
CA VAL A 122 -0.25 -8.43 -20.71
C VAL A 122 -1.41 -9.22 -20.11
N THR A 123 -1.11 -10.37 -19.50
CA THR A 123 -2.10 -11.17 -18.78
C THR A 123 -2.48 -10.53 -17.44
N LYS A 124 -3.47 -11.10 -16.73
CA LYS A 124 -3.81 -10.65 -15.38
C LYS A 124 -2.62 -10.82 -14.43
N ASP A 125 -1.93 -11.96 -14.50
CA ASP A 125 -0.83 -12.29 -13.59
C ASP A 125 0.40 -11.43 -13.87
N ASP A 126 0.66 -11.12 -15.16
CA ASP A 126 1.68 -10.15 -15.57
C ASP A 126 1.41 -8.77 -14.98
N LEU A 127 0.17 -8.28 -15.08
CA LEU A 127 -0.23 -6.99 -14.53
C LEU A 127 -0.05 -6.95 -13.01
N VAL A 128 -0.53 -7.98 -12.31
CA VAL A 128 -0.39 -8.10 -10.85
C VAL A 128 1.08 -8.15 -10.44
N THR A 129 1.91 -8.89 -11.18
CA THR A 129 3.36 -8.97 -10.96
C THR A 129 4.03 -7.62 -11.16
N ALA A 130 3.70 -6.90 -12.24
CA ALA A 130 4.23 -5.57 -12.50
C ALA A 130 3.85 -4.57 -11.39
N VAL A 131 2.59 -4.59 -10.94
CA VAL A 131 2.14 -3.73 -9.84
C VAL A 131 2.83 -4.07 -8.53
N ASN A 132 2.91 -5.35 -8.15
CA ASN A 132 3.61 -5.77 -6.92
C ASN A 132 5.09 -5.36 -6.94
N ASN A 133 5.80 -5.56 -8.06
CA ASN A 133 7.21 -5.20 -8.19
C ASN A 133 7.43 -3.69 -8.17
N LEU A 134 6.53 -2.91 -8.81
CA LEU A 134 6.57 -1.45 -8.76
C LEU A 134 6.35 -0.93 -7.34
N ILE A 135 5.36 -1.46 -6.63
CA ILE A 135 5.08 -1.12 -5.23
C ILE A 135 6.30 -1.45 -4.35
N TYR A 136 6.88 -2.65 -4.49
CA TYR A 136 8.08 -3.06 -3.77
C TYR A 136 9.25 -2.08 -3.98
N LEU A 137 9.60 -1.82 -5.25
CA LEU A 137 10.74 -0.95 -5.59
C LEU A 137 10.49 0.49 -5.14
N SER A 138 9.26 0.98 -5.27
CA SER A 138 8.89 2.33 -4.83
C SER A 138 8.99 2.47 -3.31
N ASN A 139 8.53 1.50 -2.52
CA ASN A 139 8.65 1.55 -1.05
C ASN A 139 10.11 1.52 -0.59
N ARG A 140 10.94 0.73 -1.27
CA ARG A 140 12.34 0.53 -0.92
C ARG A 140 13.26 1.67 -1.37
N PHE A 141 13.09 2.17 -2.59
CA PHE A 141 13.98 3.17 -3.21
C PHE A 141 13.34 4.54 -3.41
N GLY A 142 12.03 4.67 -3.19
CA GLY A 142 11.33 5.94 -3.32
C GLY A 142 11.77 6.95 -2.26
N LYS A 143 12.07 8.18 -2.70
CA LYS A 143 12.47 9.28 -1.79
C LYS A 143 11.27 10.07 -1.28
N ARG A 144 10.05 9.68 -1.67
CA ARG A 144 8.82 10.42 -1.36
C ARG A 144 7.76 9.51 -0.76
N GLY A 145 6.97 10.10 0.12
CA GLY A 145 5.75 9.51 0.63
C GLY A 145 5.75 9.44 2.14
N SER A 146 4.61 9.81 2.72
CA SER A 146 4.17 9.28 4.00
C SER A 146 3.58 7.88 3.82
N THR A 147 4.14 7.11 2.89
CA THR A 147 3.63 5.80 2.51
C THR A 147 4.40 4.68 3.19
N VAL A 148 3.67 3.64 3.57
CA VAL A 148 4.18 2.39 4.12
C VAL A 148 3.45 1.22 3.48
N LEU A 149 4.11 0.08 3.34
CA LEU A 149 3.45 -1.14 2.88
C LEU A 149 2.71 -1.82 4.02
N ALA A 150 1.46 -2.16 3.76
CA ALA A 150 0.69 -3.10 4.56
C ALA A 150 0.46 -4.41 3.78
N CYS A 151 0.17 -5.49 4.51
CA CYS A 151 -0.06 -6.80 3.92
C CYS A 151 -1.47 -6.87 3.34
N ALA A 152 -1.60 -7.13 2.03
CA ALA A 152 -2.91 -7.16 1.38
C ALA A 152 -3.82 -8.24 1.96
N GLU A 153 -3.30 -9.41 2.34
CA GLU A 153 -4.11 -10.46 2.98
C GLU A 153 -4.73 -10.01 4.30
N CYS A 154 -4.00 -9.16 5.04
CA CYS A 154 -4.41 -8.66 6.34
C CYS A 154 -5.41 -7.51 6.26
N VAL A 155 -5.30 -6.65 5.24
CA VAL A 155 -6.11 -5.43 5.15
C VAL A 155 -7.15 -5.45 4.02
N SER A 156 -7.02 -6.36 3.05
CA SER A 156 -7.93 -6.46 1.91
C SER A 156 -7.98 -7.85 1.28
N GLU A 157 -8.94 -8.66 1.73
CA GLU A 157 -9.20 -9.98 1.14
C GLU A 157 -9.53 -9.90 -0.35
N ALA A 158 -10.23 -8.85 -0.79
CA ALA A 158 -10.54 -8.63 -2.20
C ALA A 158 -9.27 -8.49 -3.04
N LEU A 159 -8.29 -7.69 -2.61
CA LEU A 159 -7.03 -7.51 -3.33
C LEU A 159 -6.17 -8.78 -3.28
N SER A 160 -6.11 -9.44 -2.12
CA SER A 160 -5.39 -10.70 -1.97
C SER A 160 -5.91 -11.79 -2.91
N LYS A 161 -7.24 -11.92 -3.08
CA LYS A 161 -7.86 -12.83 -4.06
C LYS A 161 -7.45 -12.57 -5.51
N HIS A 162 -7.01 -11.35 -5.83
CA HIS A 162 -6.49 -11.00 -7.14
C HIS A 162 -4.96 -11.17 -7.26
N GLY A 163 -4.26 -11.61 -6.21
CA GLY A 163 -2.82 -11.85 -6.22
C GLY A 163 -1.96 -10.64 -5.82
N PHE A 164 -2.58 -9.54 -5.39
CA PHE A 164 -1.84 -8.41 -4.83
C PHE A 164 -1.28 -8.80 -3.46
N LYS A 165 0.02 -8.58 -3.25
CA LYS A 165 0.72 -8.95 -2.01
C LYS A 165 0.73 -7.81 -1.00
N PHE A 166 0.73 -6.58 -1.50
CA PHE A 166 0.89 -5.37 -0.69
C PHE A 166 -0.20 -4.37 -0.99
N THR A 167 -0.56 -3.60 0.03
CA THR A 167 -1.24 -2.32 -0.13
C THR A 167 -0.27 -1.20 0.22
N LEU A 168 -0.48 -0.04 -0.38
CA LEU A 168 0.30 1.16 -0.09
C LEU A 168 -0.58 2.12 0.70
N GLU A 169 -0.28 2.29 1.99
CA GLU A 169 -1.05 3.17 2.87
C GLU A 169 -0.38 4.53 2.95
N VAL A 170 -1.15 5.60 2.73
CA VAL A 170 -0.69 6.98 2.90
C VAL A 170 -1.08 7.44 4.30
N LEU A 171 -0.09 7.55 5.21
CA LEU A 171 -0.33 8.01 6.58
C LEU A 171 -0.58 9.51 6.58
N ASN A 172 -1.70 9.95 7.17
CA ASN A 172 -2.05 11.36 7.23
C ASN A 172 -1.68 12.05 8.53
N ASP A 173 -1.50 11.29 9.60
CA ASP A 173 -1.02 11.82 10.88
C ASP A 173 0.29 12.62 10.73
N LYS A 174 0.36 13.75 11.44
CA LYS A 174 1.46 14.71 11.39
C LYS A 174 2.78 14.09 11.87
N SER A 175 2.73 13.27 12.93
CA SER A 175 3.92 12.65 13.49
C SER A 175 4.44 11.53 12.59
N SER A 176 3.56 10.68 12.07
CA SER A 176 3.90 9.65 11.08
C SER A 176 4.50 10.27 9.81
N LYS A 177 3.87 11.31 9.27
CA LYS A 177 4.41 12.10 8.14
C LYS A 177 5.81 12.63 8.45
N ARG A 178 6.01 13.24 9.62
CA ARG A 178 7.32 13.76 10.04
C ARG A 178 8.36 12.65 10.11
N VAL A 179 8.04 11.52 10.73
CA VAL A 179 8.99 10.40 10.85
C VAL A 179 9.38 9.88 9.46
N LEU A 180 8.40 9.58 8.61
CA LEU A 180 8.66 9.04 7.26
C LEU A 180 9.43 9.99 6.34
N THR A 181 9.24 11.30 6.49
CA THR A 181 9.79 12.28 5.54
C THR A 181 11.07 12.98 6.02
N GLN A 182 11.25 13.11 7.34
CA GLN A 182 12.33 13.90 7.96
C GLN A 182 13.24 13.09 8.90
N VAL A 183 12.77 11.95 9.44
CA VAL A 183 13.57 11.16 10.39
C VAL A 183 14.18 9.94 9.73
N LEU A 184 13.38 9.18 8.96
CA LEU A 184 13.87 7.96 8.33
C LEU A 184 14.83 8.28 7.18
N PRO A 185 16.01 7.62 7.14
CA PRO A 185 16.84 7.64 5.97
C PRO A 185 16.11 7.06 4.77
N ARG A 186 16.34 7.65 3.60
CA ARG A 186 15.66 7.24 2.35
C ARG A 186 16.39 6.13 1.62
N GLU A 187 17.70 6.04 1.80
CA GLU A 187 18.54 5.03 1.17
C GLU A 187 18.49 3.72 1.99
N PRO A 188 18.22 2.55 1.38
CA PRO A 188 18.04 1.28 2.11
C PRO A 188 19.16 0.96 3.10
N ARG A 189 20.43 1.12 2.71
CA ARG A 189 21.58 0.84 3.59
C ARG A 189 21.60 1.74 4.83
N GLN A 190 21.23 3.01 4.66
CA GLN A 190 21.15 3.95 5.78
C GLN A 190 19.94 3.62 6.67
N LEU A 191 18.84 3.16 6.10
CA LEU A 191 17.66 2.71 6.85
C LEU A 191 17.98 1.49 7.72
N THR A 192 18.64 0.46 7.17
CA THR A 192 19.13 -0.71 7.93
C THR A 192 20.04 -0.29 9.08
N THR A 193 20.93 0.70 8.85
CA THR A 193 21.82 1.25 9.87
C THR A 193 21.04 1.99 10.97
N PHE A 194 20.05 2.79 10.58
CA PHE A 194 19.14 3.47 11.51
C PHE A 194 18.38 2.47 12.38
N ILE A 195 17.79 1.43 11.77
CA ILE A 195 17.06 0.38 12.49
C ILE A 195 17.96 -0.30 13.51
N SER A 196 19.15 -0.75 13.08
CA SER A 196 20.13 -1.40 13.96
C SER A 196 20.49 -0.53 15.16
N LYS A 197 20.74 0.76 14.91
CA LYS A 197 21.10 1.74 15.94
C LYS A 197 19.96 1.99 16.94
N GLU A 198 18.74 2.23 16.46
CA GLU A 198 17.62 2.55 17.36
C GLU A 198 17.11 1.30 18.10
N MET A 199 17.22 0.09 17.52
CA MET A 199 16.97 -1.16 18.24
C MET A 199 17.99 -1.37 19.37
N SER A 200 19.28 -1.23 19.08
CA SER A 200 20.34 -1.38 20.08
C SER A 200 20.22 -0.35 21.22
N LYS A 201 20.04 0.93 20.88
CA LYS A 201 19.81 2.00 21.88
C LYS A 201 18.55 1.78 22.70
N GLY A 202 17.54 1.19 22.08
CA GLY A 202 16.26 0.93 22.69
C GLY A 202 16.18 -0.34 23.52
N GLY A 203 17.27 -1.13 23.58
CA GLY A 203 17.30 -2.43 24.26
C GLY A 203 16.34 -3.45 23.62
N LEU A 204 16.17 -3.43 22.30
CA LEU A 204 15.17 -4.23 21.57
C LEU A 204 15.77 -5.45 20.84
N GLY A 205 17.03 -5.78 21.12
CA GLY A 205 17.81 -6.80 20.42
C GLY A 205 18.69 -6.25 19.29
N ASP A 206 19.40 -7.16 18.60
CA ASP A 206 20.37 -6.84 17.54
C ASP A 206 19.79 -7.17 16.15
N TYR A 207 19.43 -6.12 15.40
CA TYR A 207 18.92 -6.26 14.03
C TYR A 207 19.92 -6.93 13.08
N SER A 208 21.22 -6.63 13.21
CA SER A 208 22.24 -7.10 12.26
C SER A 208 22.40 -8.62 12.29
N ARG A 209 22.33 -9.22 13.49
CA ARG A 209 22.36 -10.67 13.69
C ARG A 209 21.02 -11.32 13.38
N THR A 210 19.93 -10.62 13.69
CA THR A 210 18.57 -11.15 13.58
C THR A 210 18.08 -11.16 12.13
N ALA A 211 18.21 -10.05 11.40
CA ALA A 211 17.82 -9.95 9.99
C ALA A 211 18.52 -11.00 9.11
N ALA A 212 19.80 -11.29 9.40
CA ALA A 212 20.58 -12.29 8.67
C ALA A 212 20.18 -13.74 8.98
N ARG A 213 19.51 -14.02 10.10
CA ARG A 213 19.25 -15.38 10.59
C ARG A 213 17.78 -15.76 10.64
N THR A 214 16.86 -14.82 10.80
CA THR A 214 15.49 -15.15 11.23
C THR A 214 14.41 -14.92 10.19
N ASN A 215 14.68 -14.20 9.08
CA ASN A 215 13.66 -13.82 8.08
C ASN A 215 12.39 -13.18 8.70
N LEU A 216 12.53 -12.58 9.90
CA LEU A 216 11.41 -11.98 10.63
C LEU A 216 10.99 -10.64 10.02
N VAL A 217 11.93 -9.91 9.41
CA VAL A 217 11.71 -8.66 8.70
C VAL A 217 12.18 -8.84 7.26
N SER A 218 11.26 -8.78 6.31
CA SER A 218 11.63 -8.79 4.89
C SER A 218 12.05 -7.37 4.43
N PRO A 219 12.84 -7.25 3.34
CA PRO A 219 13.31 -5.96 2.82
C PRO A 219 12.22 -4.90 2.64
N GLU A 220 11.01 -5.32 2.27
CA GLU A 220 9.86 -4.43 2.09
C GLU A 220 9.25 -3.93 3.41
N GLU A 221 9.51 -4.61 4.53
CA GLU A 221 8.99 -4.25 5.85
C GLU A 221 9.94 -3.34 6.66
N GLU A 222 11.18 -3.14 6.20
CA GLU A 222 12.17 -2.30 6.90
C GLU A 222 11.65 -0.89 7.15
N ARG A 223 10.88 -0.33 6.21
CA ARG A 223 10.30 1.02 6.34
C ARG A 223 9.24 1.09 7.43
N ALA A 224 8.41 0.04 7.57
CA ALA A 224 7.42 -0.07 8.64
C ALA A 224 8.09 -0.23 10.01
N LEU A 225 9.14 -1.05 10.10
CA LEU A 225 9.93 -1.19 11.33
C LEU A 225 10.64 0.12 11.70
N GLY A 226 11.23 0.80 10.71
CA GLY A 226 11.82 2.13 10.87
C GLY A 226 10.80 3.13 11.41
N LEU A 227 9.58 3.15 10.84
CA LEU A 227 8.49 4.01 11.31
C LEU A 227 8.16 3.74 12.78
N PHE A 228 7.99 2.47 13.17
CA PHE A 228 7.75 2.09 14.56
C PHE A 228 8.83 2.65 15.50
N LEU A 229 10.11 2.44 15.16
CA LEU A 229 11.24 2.92 15.96
C LEU A 229 11.27 4.45 16.04
N GLY A 230 10.98 5.12 14.91
CA GLY A 230 10.90 6.58 14.84
C GLY A 230 9.74 7.14 15.67
N LEU A 231 8.56 6.53 15.63
CA LEU A 231 7.38 6.94 16.39
C LEU A 231 7.55 6.72 17.89
N ARG A 232 8.21 5.64 18.31
CA ARG A 232 8.57 5.42 19.72
C ARG A 232 9.35 6.61 20.30
N LYS A 233 10.14 7.31 19.49
CA LYS A 233 10.97 8.44 19.94
C LYS A 233 10.35 9.81 19.65
N TYR A 234 9.80 9.99 18.46
CA TYR A 234 9.36 11.28 17.94
C TYR A 234 7.85 11.38 17.71
N GLY A 235 7.10 10.31 18.00
CA GLY A 235 5.65 10.27 17.86
C GLY A 235 4.89 11.10 18.88
N SER A 236 3.57 11.15 18.70
CA SER A 236 2.61 11.67 19.67
C SER A 236 2.64 10.85 20.97
N LYS A 237 2.03 11.38 22.03
CA LYS A 237 1.92 10.66 23.31
C LYS A 237 1.28 9.27 23.13
N LYS A 238 0.18 9.19 22.37
CA LYS A 238 -0.54 7.95 22.08
C LYS A 238 0.28 6.96 21.28
N GLN A 239 1.00 7.44 20.26
CA GLN A 239 1.91 6.59 19.47
C GLN A 239 3.02 6.00 20.33
N LYS A 240 3.59 6.79 21.25
CA LYS A 240 4.61 6.31 22.20
C LYS A 240 4.06 5.28 23.18
N GLU A 241 2.88 5.53 23.75
CA GLU A 241 2.21 4.60 24.65
C GLU A 241 1.90 3.26 23.98
N LEU A 242 1.43 3.28 22.73
CA LEU A 242 1.21 2.08 21.93
C LEU A 242 2.52 1.36 21.61
N ALA A 243 3.57 2.11 21.22
CA ALA A 243 4.88 1.53 20.94
C ALA A 243 5.47 0.83 22.18
N ASP A 244 5.33 1.43 23.36
CA ASP A 244 5.78 0.83 24.62
C ASP A 244 4.96 -0.41 24.99
N ALA A 245 3.65 -0.43 24.70
CA ALA A 245 2.83 -1.62 24.88
C ALA A 245 3.27 -2.77 23.96
N ILE A 246 3.61 -2.48 22.71
CA ILE A 246 4.18 -3.47 21.78
C ILE A 246 5.51 -4.02 22.32
N VAL A 247 6.39 -3.14 22.82
CA VAL A 247 7.67 -3.54 23.42
C VAL A 247 7.48 -4.47 24.62
N LYS A 248 6.46 -4.24 25.45
CA LYS A 248 6.14 -5.14 26.59
C LYS A 248 5.74 -6.54 26.13
N VAL A 249 5.07 -6.67 24.99
CA VAL A 249 4.71 -7.98 24.42
C VAL A 249 5.96 -8.72 23.92
N SER A 250 7.05 -8.02 23.60
CA SER A 250 8.31 -8.59 23.09
C SER A 250 9.27 -9.12 24.15
N LYS A 251 8.82 -9.30 25.40
CA LYS A 251 9.66 -9.83 26.47
C LYS A 251 9.74 -11.35 26.42
N ASP A 252 10.93 -11.89 26.66
CA ASP A 252 11.15 -13.33 26.85
C ASP A 252 10.97 -13.75 28.31
N SER A 253 11.12 -15.05 28.57
CA SER A 253 10.98 -15.63 29.91
C SER A 253 12.00 -15.13 30.94
N SER A 254 13.11 -14.54 30.49
CA SER A 254 14.13 -13.92 31.36
C SER A 254 13.81 -12.46 31.67
N GLY A 255 12.77 -11.90 31.03
CA GLY A 255 12.39 -10.50 31.12
C GLY A 255 13.16 -9.59 30.15
N ASP A 256 14.06 -10.16 29.34
CA ASP A 256 14.80 -9.44 28.32
C ASP A 256 13.89 -9.11 27.14
N THR A 257 14.09 -7.95 26.54
CA THR A 257 13.24 -7.47 25.44
C THR A 257 13.90 -7.74 24.11
N THR A 258 13.28 -8.60 23.30
CA THR A 258 13.73 -8.88 21.93
C THR A 258 12.56 -8.70 20.97
N LEU A 259 12.49 -7.54 20.30
CA LEU A 259 11.39 -7.20 19.39
C LEU A 259 11.25 -8.20 18.22
N LEU A 260 12.38 -8.78 17.80
CA LEU A 260 12.47 -9.72 16.70
C LEU A 260 12.97 -11.08 17.23
N SER A 261 12.10 -11.82 17.91
CA SER A 261 12.40 -13.14 18.50
C SER A 261 11.81 -14.27 17.65
N ARG A 262 12.45 -15.45 17.67
CA ARG A 262 11.88 -16.66 17.03
C ARG A 262 10.86 -17.35 17.94
N GLU A 263 11.05 -17.22 19.23
CA GLU A 263 10.19 -17.71 20.32
C GLU A 263 8.91 -16.86 20.45
N ASN A 264 8.98 -15.60 20.01
CA ASN A 264 7.82 -14.72 19.89
C ASN A 264 7.88 -13.94 18.56
N PRO A 265 7.54 -14.58 17.42
CA PRO A 265 7.72 -14.02 16.09
C PRO A 265 6.56 -13.08 15.71
N HIS A 266 6.26 -12.12 16.56
CA HIS A 266 5.18 -11.17 16.36
C HIS A 266 5.58 -10.01 15.43
N LYS A 267 4.58 -9.43 14.76
CA LYS A 267 4.69 -8.29 13.84
C LYS A 267 3.80 -7.12 14.25
N LEU A 268 3.45 -7.04 15.52
CA LEU A 268 2.60 -5.96 16.08
C LEU A 268 3.17 -4.55 15.82
N TRP A 269 4.49 -4.41 15.65
CA TRP A 269 5.11 -3.14 15.23
C TRP A 269 4.60 -2.64 13.86
N LYS A 270 3.99 -3.50 13.03
CA LYS A 270 3.36 -3.11 11.77
C LYS A 270 2.04 -2.36 11.93
N LEU A 271 1.45 -2.30 13.13
CA LEU A 271 0.20 -1.56 13.38
C LEU A 271 0.30 -0.10 12.92
N PHE A 272 1.48 0.53 13.03
CA PHE A 272 1.71 1.89 12.56
C PHE A 272 1.78 2.05 11.04
N SER A 273 1.69 0.96 10.27
CA SER A 273 1.64 1.02 8.80
C SER A 273 0.25 1.41 8.29
N GLU A 274 -0.70 1.61 9.20
CA GLU A 274 -2.07 2.07 8.92
C GLU A 274 -2.33 3.37 9.68
N ASP A 275 -3.19 4.22 9.12
CA ASP A 275 -3.61 5.47 9.78
C ASP A 275 -4.63 5.11 10.86
N MET A 276 -4.28 5.33 12.13
CA MET A 276 -5.12 4.98 13.28
C MET A 276 -5.58 6.25 14.00
N SER A 277 -6.85 6.30 14.40
CA SER A 277 -7.33 7.34 15.30
C SER A 277 -6.79 7.14 16.72
N ASP A 278 -6.86 8.19 17.54
CA ASP A 278 -6.42 8.14 18.94
C ASP A 278 -7.20 7.08 19.75
N GLU A 279 -8.50 6.92 19.50
CA GLU A 279 -9.35 5.92 20.15
C GLU A 279 -8.94 4.48 19.78
N VAL A 280 -8.57 4.27 18.51
CA VAL A 280 -8.06 2.98 18.04
C VAL A 280 -6.71 2.68 18.69
N MET A 281 -5.80 3.67 18.75
CA MET A 281 -4.51 3.51 19.42
C MET A 281 -4.68 3.22 20.92
N ASP A 282 -5.62 3.84 21.60
CA ASP A 282 -5.93 3.58 23.01
C ASP A 282 -6.44 2.15 23.24
N SER A 283 -7.33 1.69 22.36
CA SER A 283 -7.89 0.33 22.41
C SER A 283 -6.79 -0.71 22.23
N TRP A 284 -5.92 -0.53 21.22
CA TRP A 284 -4.74 -1.37 21.01
C TRP A 284 -3.77 -1.33 22.20
N THR A 285 -3.51 -0.14 22.74
CA THR A 285 -2.60 0.04 23.88
C THR A 285 -3.11 -0.73 25.11
N LYS A 286 -4.41 -0.64 25.41
CA LYS A 286 -5.03 -1.36 26.52
C LYS A 286 -4.95 -2.87 26.32
N MET A 287 -5.30 -3.36 25.14
CA MET A 287 -5.19 -4.78 24.78
C MET A 287 -3.77 -5.28 24.98
N LEU A 288 -2.78 -4.62 24.35
CA LEU A 288 -1.40 -5.09 24.35
C LEU A 288 -0.74 -5.02 25.73
N LYS A 289 -1.16 -4.09 26.59
CA LYS A 289 -0.76 -4.10 28.01
C LYS A 289 -1.23 -5.37 28.72
N GLU A 290 -2.50 -5.75 28.55
CA GLU A 290 -3.03 -6.99 29.15
C GLU A 290 -2.33 -8.23 28.58
N VAL A 291 -2.06 -8.26 27.27
CA VAL A 291 -1.31 -9.35 26.63
C VAL A 291 0.10 -9.45 27.22
N GLY A 292 0.79 -8.32 27.38
CA GLY A 292 2.13 -8.28 27.97
C GLY A 292 2.16 -8.66 29.46
N GLU A 293 1.06 -8.47 30.19
CA GLU A 293 0.92 -8.90 31.59
C GLU A 293 0.63 -10.40 31.74
N LYS A 294 -0.09 -10.98 30.77
CA LYS A 294 -0.45 -12.41 30.76
C LYS A 294 0.58 -13.31 30.09
N SER A 295 1.41 -12.76 29.21
CA SER A 295 2.50 -13.48 28.58
C SER A 295 3.62 -13.71 29.58
N ASP A 296 4.04 -14.96 29.76
CA ASP A 296 5.20 -15.34 30.57
C ASP A 296 6.53 -15.31 29.77
N GLY A 297 6.46 -14.94 28.49
CA GLY A 297 7.62 -14.86 27.60
C GLY A 297 8.10 -16.21 27.07
N SER A 298 7.38 -17.29 27.36
CA SER A 298 7.61 -18.60 26.75
C SER A 298 7.12 -18.67 25.30
N ASP A 299 7.55 -19.68 24.56
CA ASP A 299 7.19 -19.84 23.14
C ASP A 299 5.67 -19.84 22.94
N GLY A 300 5.18 -18.93 22.11
CA GLY A 300 3.75 -18.77 21.81
C GLY A 300 2.88 -18.17 22.91
N SER A 301 3.41 -17.83 24.10
CA SER A 301 2.62 -17.26 25.21
C SER A 301 1.92 -15.96 24.84
N ALA A 302 2.63 -15.07 24.15
CA ALA A 302 2.10 -13.79 23.68
C ALA A 302 0.98 -13.99 22.65
N LYS A 303 1.16 -14.92 21.71
CA LYS A 303 0.14 -15.27 20.69
C LYS A 303 -1.12 -15.81 21.37
N LYS A 304 -0.95 -16.70 22.35
CA LYS A 304 -2.07 -17.25 23.13
C LYS A 304 -2.81 -16.16 23.88
N ALA A 305 -2.11 -15.35 24.68
CA ALA A 305 -2.71 -14.27 25.45
C ALA A 305 -3.43 -13.23 24.55
N PHE A 306 -2.85 -12.94 23.38
CA PHE A 306 -3.47 -12.08 22.38
C PHE A 306 -4.82 -12.61 21.88
N TYR A 307 -4.87 -13.88 21.49
CA TYR A 307 -6.12 -14.45 20.99
C TYR A 307 -7.14 -14.71 22.09
N GLU A 308 -6.72 -15.07 23.31
CA GLU A 308 -7.63 -15.19 24.47
C GLU A 308 -8.31 -13.85 24.79
N TYR A 309 -7.57 -12.74 24.70
CA TYR A 309 -8.16 -11.41 24.84
C TYR A 309 -9.25 -11.18 23.79
N LEU A 310 -8.95 -11.47 22.51
CA LEU A 310 -9.90 -11.27 21.41
C LEU A 310 -11.12 -12.19 21.52
N GLU A 311 -10.95 -13.43 21.96
CA GLU A 311 -12.07 -14.36 22.21
C GLU A 311 -12.99 -13.84 23.30
N ARG A 312 -12.43 -13.34 24.40
CA ARG A 312 -13.21 -12.75 25.50
C ARG A 312 -13.99 -11.50 25.05
N VAL A 313 -13.38 -10.66 24.20
CA VAL A 313 -14.05 -9.47 23.65
C VAL A 313 -15.13 -9.84 22.63
N ALA A 314 -14.89 -10.85 21.78
CA ALA A 314 -15.85 -11.34 20.81
C ALA A 314 -17.08 -11.99 21.49
N GLY A 315 -16.88 -12.66 22.62
CA GLY A 315 -17.95 -13.35 23.34
C GLY A 315 -18.69 -14.34 22.43
N ASP A 316 -20.01 -14.22 22.41
CA ASP A 316 -20.89 -15.03 21.55
C ASP A 316 -21.32 -14.34 20.25
N ASP A 317 -20.74 -13.18 19.93
CA ASP A 317 -21.05 -12.48 18.68
C ASP A 317 -20.56 -13.30 17.46
N PRO A 318 -21.46 -13.80 16.60
CA PRO A 318 -21.08 -14.68 15.50
C PRO A 318 -20.19 -13.98 14.47
N VAL A 319 -20.38 -12.67 14.26
CA VAL A 319 -19.61 -11.88 13.30
C VAL A 319 -18.18 -11.68 13.81
N LEU A 320 -18.02 -11.30 15.09
CA LEU A 320 -16.69 -11.14 15.69
C LEU A 320 -15.94 -12.46 15.78
N ARG A 321 -16.63 -13.59 16.05
CA ARG A 321 -16.01 -14.92 16.05
C ARG A 321 -15.55 -15.36 14.67
N GLU A 322 -16.31 -15.05 13.62
CA GLU A 322 -15.88 -15.31 12.25
C GLU A 322 -14.66 -14.46 11.87
N GLN A 323 -14.66 -13.17 12.20
CA GLN A 323 -13.52 -12.28 11.97
C GLN A 323 -12.27 -12.73 12.71
N LEU A 324 -12.42 -13.15 13.97
CA LEU A 324 -11.34 -13.70 14.78
C LEU A 324 -10.78 -14.99 14.17
N SER A 325 -11.65 -15.87 13.68
CA SER A 325 -11.25 -17.10 12.99
C SER A 325 -10.48 -16.78 11.71
N ALA A 326 -10.92 -15.79 10.94
CA ALA A 326 -10.19 -15.31 9.77
C ALA A 326 -8.82 -14.72 10.15
N LEU A 327 -8.75 -13.91 11.21
CA LEU A 327 -7.49 -13.32 11.70
C LEU A 327 -6.48 -14.38 12.14
N LYS A 328 -6.93 -15.42 12.84
CA LYS A 328 -6.09 -16.57 13.23
C LYS A 328 -5.51 -17.29 12.02
N ARG A 329 -6.32 -17.55 10.98
CA ARG A 329 -5.87 -18.25 9.77
C ARG A 329 -4.82 -17.45 8.99
N LYS A 330 -4.98 -16.14 8.90
CA LYS A 330 -4.12 -15.24 8.12
C LYS A 330 -2.77 -14.94 8.78
N ASN A 331 -2.58 -15.25 10.07
CA ASN A 331 -1.33 -15.04 10.82
C ASN A 331 -0.76 -13.60 10.68
N CYS A 332 -1.64 -12.60 10.68
CA CYS A 332 -1.26 -11.21 10.38
C CYS A 332 -0.33 -10.55 11.40
N PHE A 333 -0.41 -10.98 12.66
CA PHE A 333 0.35 -10.39 13.76
C PHE A 333 1.37 -11.34 14.39
N PHE A 334 1.29 -12.64 14.13
CA PHE A 334 2.18 -13.66 14.69
C PHE A 334 2.49 -14.67 13.59
N LYS A 335 3.77 -14.86 13.28
CA LYS A 335 4.21 -15.85 12.29
C LYS A 335 4.21 -17.28 12.84
#